data_AF-I0H7Z7-F1
#
_entry.id   AF-I0H7Z7-F1
#
_cell.length_a   1.000
_cell.length_b   1.000
_cell.length_c   1.000
_cell.angle_alpha   90.00
_cell.angle_beta   90.00
_cell.angle_gamma   90.00
#
_symmetry.space_group_name_H-M   'P 1'
#
loop_
_entity.id
_entity.type
_entity.pdbx_description
1 polymer ?
#
loop_
_entity_poly.entity_id
_entity_poly.type
_entity_poly.pdbx_seq_one_letter_code
_entity_poly.pdbx_strand_id
1 'polypeptide(L)'
;MLEEKDRRALAEIEQHLAAGDPAFAARMTAPPATPGRPFPILSVLGVVVFLTMPFVGLFLGPTAALIVADLAAVTAVVVLVLRHRRGG
;
A
#
# COMPACT_ATOMS: atom_id res chain seq x y z
N MET A 1 18.63 -17.62 -18.52
CA MET A 1 19.76 -16.74 -18.85
C MET A 1 19.58 -16.30 -20.28
N LEU A 2 19.51 -14.99 -20.56
CA LEU A 2 19.45 -14.49 -21.93
C LEU A 2 20.74 -14.86 -22.66
N GLU A 3 20.64 -15.26 -23.93
CA GLU A 3 21.80 -15.49 -24.78
C GLU A 3 22.58 -14.17 -24.98
N GLU A 4 23.90 -14.27 -25.17
CA GLU A 4 24.78 -13.10 -25.33
C GLU A 4 24.37 -12.21 -26.51
N LYS A 5 23.76 -12.80 -27.54
CA LYS A 5 23.20 -12.10 -28.69
C LYS A 5 22.00 -11.22 -28.29
N ASP A 6 21.09 -11.74 -27.47
CA ASP A 6 19.93 -11.00 -26.98
C ASP A 6 20.36 -9.86 -26.08
N ARG A 7 21.38 -10.08 -25.24
CA ARG A 7 21.95 -9.02 -24.39
C ARG A 7 22.51 -7.86 -25.21
N ARG A 8 23.20 -8.13 -26.32
CA ARG A 8 23.71 -7.09 -27.22
C ARG A 8 22.60 -6.35 -27.93
N ALA A 9 21.59 -7.06 -28.44
CA ALA A 9 20.44 -6.44 -29.08
C ALA A 9 19.67 -5.53 -28.11
N LEU A 10 19.50 -5.95 -26.86
CA LEU A 10 18.90 -5.12 -25.81
C LEU A 10 19.70 -3.86 -25.51
N ALA A 11 21.03 -3.97 -25.37
CA ALA A 11 21.89 -2.82 -25.10
C ALA A 11 21.85 -1.77 -26.23
N GLU A 12 21.76 -2.22 -27.49
CA GLU A 12 21.63 -1.33 -28.64
C GLU A 12 20.28 -0.59 -28.65
N ILE A 13 19.19 -1.28 -28.32
CA ILE A 13 17.87 -0.69 -28.19
C ILE A 13 17.84 0.35 -27.07
N GLU A 14 18.39 0.02 -25.90
CA GLU A 14 18.48 0.94 -24.76
C GLU A 14 19.27 2.21 -25.10
N GLN A 15 20.39 2.05 -25.81
CA GLN A 15 21.22 3.18 -26.24
C GLN A 15 20.49 4.09 -27.24
N HIS A 16 19.75 3.51 -28.18
CA HIS A 16 18.94 4.27 -29.13
C HIS A 16 17.79 5.01 -28.44
N LEU A 17 17.15 4.37 -27.47
CA LEU A 17 16.04 4.93 -26.71
C LEU A 17 16.49 6.08 -25.80
N ALA A 18 17.66 5.94 -25.16
CA ALA A 18 18.26 6.99 -24.34
C ALA A 18 18.66 8.23 -25.16
N ALA A 19 19.07 8.05 -26.41
CA ALA A 19 19.39 9.16 -27.32
C ALA A 19 18.12 9.88 -27.84
N GLY A 20 17.02 9.14 -28.05
CA GLY A 20 15.76 9.70 -28.54
C GLY A 20 14.87 10.34 -27.47
N ASP A 21 14.82 9.76 -26.26
CA ASP A 21 14.05 10.27 -25.13
C ASP A 21 14.80 10.03 -23.80
N PRO A 22 15.70 10.94 -23.41
CA PRO A 22 16.44 10.82 -22.16
C PRO A 22 15.52 10.91 -20.92
N ALA A 23 14.35 11.54 -21.04
CA ALA A 23 13.40 11.64 -19.93
C ALA A 23 12.70 10.29 -19.68
N PHE A 24 12.40 9.54 -20.73
CA PHE A 24 11.87 8.18 -20.59
C PHE A 24 12.90 7.21 -20.01
N ALA A 25 14.15 7.28 -20.46
CA ALA A 25 15.24 6.49 -19.88
C ALA A 25 15.39 6.78 -18.37
N ALA A 26 15.41 8.07 -17.98
CA ALA A 26 15.48 8.47 -16.58
C ALA A 26 14.31 7.93 -15.73
N ARG A 27 13.09 7.87 -16.28
CA ARG A 27 11.92 7.27 -15.60
C ARG A 27 12.05 5.76 -15.43
N MET A 28 12.67 5.08 -16.39
CA MET A 28 12.79 3.61 -16.35
C MET A 28 13.94 3.14 -15.45
N THR A 29 15.02 3.93 -15.36
CA THR A 29 16.17 3.66 -14.48
C THR A 29 15.95 4.12 -13.04
N ALA A 30 14.99 5.03 -12.81
CA ALA A 30 14.64 5.42 -11.46
C ALA A 30 14.27 4.15 -10.65
N PRO A 31 14.94 3.88 -9.52
CA PRO A 31 14.52 2.79 -8.64
C PRO A 31 13.04 3.01 -8.34
N PRO A 32 12.21 1.94 -8.33
CA PRO A 32 10.81 2.10 -7.98
C PRO A 32 10.81 2.84 -6.66
N ALA A 33 10.28 4.07 -6.67
CA ALA A 33 10.01 4.80 -5.46
C ALA A 33 9.17 3.83 -4.65
N THR A 34 9.80 3.20 -3.68
CA THR A 34 9.17 2.26 -2.79
C THR A 34 8.91 3.14 -1.60
N PRO A 35 7.82 3.96 -1.60
CA PRO A 35 7.42 4.61 -0.38
C PRO A 35 7.25 3.46 0.60
N GLY A 36 8.03 3.48 1.68
CA GLY A 36 8.12 2.40 2.66
C GLY A 36 6.73 1.85 2.91
N ARG A 37 6.54 0.56 2.60
CA ARG A 37 5.22 -0.07 2.49
C ARG A 37 4.40 0.32 3.71
N PRO A 38 3.34 1.14 3.56
CA PRO A 38 2.65 1.72 4.70
C PRO A 38 2.10 0.60 5.58
N PHE A 39 2.36 0.70 6.89
CA PHE A 39 1.94 -0.29 7.87
C PHE A 39 0.43 -0.59 7.69
N PRO A 40 0.01 -1.87 7.69
CA PRO A 40 -1.36 -2.27 7.35
C PRO A 40 -2.33 -2.03 8.51
N ILE A 41 -2.47 -0.77 8.93
CA ILE A 41 -3.28 -0.33 10.10
C ILE A 41 -4.71 -0.86 10.02
N LEU A 42 -5.34 -0.83 8.84
CA LEU A 42 -6.72 -1.29 8.64
C LEU A 42 -6.86 -2.80 8.90
N SER A 43 -5.90 -3.60 8.42
CA SER A 43 -5.91 -5.04 8.65
C SER A 43 -5.72 -5.36 10.13
N VAL A 44 -4.79 -4.67 10.80
CA VAL A 44 -4.57 -4.82 12.24
C VAL A 44 -5.81 -4.40 13.04
N LEU A 45 -6.41 -3.26 12.70
CA LEU A 45 -7.62 -2.75 13.34
C LEU A 45 -8.78 -3.75 13.18
N GLY A 46 -8.98 -4.30 11.98
CA GLY A 46 -10.02 -5.30 11.72
C GLY A 46 -9.84 -6.56 12.55
N VAL A 47 -8.61 -7.08 12.65
CA VAL A 47 -8.30 -8.26 13.48
C VAL A 47 -8.57 -7.98 14.96
N VAL A 48 -8.15 -6.83 15.47
CA VAL A 48 -8.37 -6.44 16.88
C VAL A 48 -9.86 -6.32 17.19
N VAL A 49 -10.63 -5.67 16.33
CA VAL A 49 -12.08 -5.52 16.50
C VAL A 49 -12.75 -6.89 16.48
N PHE A 50 -12.43 -7.73 15.49
CA PHE A 50 -12.99 -9.08 15.39
C PHE A 50 -12.71 -9.93 16.63
N LEU A 51 -11.49 -9.88 17.17
CA LEU A 51 -11.14 -10.63 18.38
C LEU A 51 -11.87 -10.11 19.63
N THR A 52 -12.03 -8.79 19.75
CA THR A 52 -12.58 -8.16 20.97
C THR A 52 -14.11 -8.11 20.98
N MET A 53 -14.75 -8.02 19.81
CA MET A 53 -16.20 -7.89 19.65
C MET A 53 -17.04 -8.98 20.36
N PRO A 54 -16.70 -10.29 20.29
CA PRO A 54 -17.47 -11.31 21.01
C PRO A 54 -17.39 -11.13 22.53
N PHE A 55 -16.23 -10.73 23.08
CA PHE A 55 -16.09 -10.47 24.52
C PHE A 55 -16.88 -9.23 24.93
N VAL A 56 -16.83 -8.17 24.13
CA VAL A 56 -17.62 -6.96 24.41
C VAL A 56 -19.12 -7.27 24.40
N GLY A 57 -19.58 -8.01 23.39
CA GLY A 57 -20.98 -8.43 23.30
C GLY A 57 -21.40 -9.35 24.45
N LEU A 58 -20.52 -10.25 24.88
CA LEU A 58 -20.80 -11.22 25.94
C LEU A 58 -20.80 -10.58 27.34
N PHE A 59 -19.86 -9.69 27.65
CA PHE A 59 -19.67 -9.13 29.00
C PHE A 59 -20.35 -7.78 29.22
N LEU A 60 -20.45 -6.93 28.20
CA LEU A 60 -21.04 -5.59 28.29
C LEU A 60 -22.39 -5.47 27.57
N GLY A 61 -22.80 -6.54 26.88
CA GLY A 61 -24.07 -6.61 26.17
C GLY A 61 -24.04 -6.03 24.75
N PRO A 62 -25.14 -6.20 24.00
CA PRO A 62 -25.20 -5.87 22.57
C PRO A 62 -25.05 -4.38 22.27
N THR A 63 -25.52 -3.50 23.15
CA THR A 63 -25.37 -2.04 22.98
C THR A 63 -23.90 -1.62 23.02
N ALA A 64 -23.09 -2.21 23.90
CA ALA A 64 -21.66 -1.92 23.97
C ALA A 64 -20.90 -2.42 22.73
N ALA A 65 -21.30 -3.58 22.18
CA ALA A 65 -20.72 -4.10 20.96
C ALA A 65 -20.96 -3.15 19.76
N LEU A 66 -22.14 -2.54 19.66
CA LEU A 66 -22.45 -1.55 18.63
C LEU A 66 -21.59 -0.28 18.78
N ILE A 67 -21.43 0.23 20.00
CA ILE A 67 -20.59 1.40 20.26
C ILE A 67 -19.14 1.14 19.82
N VAL A 68 -18.60 -0.05 20.14
CA VAL A 68 -17.23 -0.42 19.75
C VAL A 68 -17.09 -0.55 18.23
N ALA A 69 -18.10 -1.11 17.55
CA ALA A 69 -18.10 -1.22 16.10
C ALA A 69 -18.13 0.16 15.42
N ASP A 70 -18.95 1.09 15.91
CA ASP A 70 -19.02 2.46 15.39
C ASP A 70 -17.70 3.21 15.61
N LEU A 71 -17.10 3.11 16.79
CA LEU A 71 -15.78 3.69 17.08
C LEU A 71 -14.70 3.15 16.14
N ALA A 72 -14.71 1.84 15.88
CA ALA A 72 -13.78 1.23 14.94
C ALA A 72 -13.98 1.75 13.51
N ALA A 73 -15.23 1.86 13.05
CA ALA A 73 -15.56 2.40 11.74
C ALA A 73 -15.09 3.85 11.58
N VAL A 74 -15.37 4.71 12.57
CA VAL A 74 -14.89 6.10 12.58
C VAL A 74 -13.36 6.16 12.54
N THR A 75 -12.69 5.34 13.34
CA THR A 75 -11.22 5.27 13.36
C THR A 75 -10.65 4.87 12.00
N ALA A 76 -11.25 3.87 11.33
CA ALA A 76 -10.84 3.43 10.00
C ALA A 76 -10.98 4.55 8.96
N VAL A 77 -12.08 5.29 8.99
CA VAL A 77 -12.32 6.45 8.10
C VAL A 77 -11.29 7.55 8.35
N VAL A 78 -11.01 7.90 9.60
CA VAL A 78 -9.99 8.91 9.95
C VAL A 78 -8.61 8.48 9.45
N VAL A 79 -8.22 7.22 9.66
CA VAL A 79 -6.94 6.69 9.17
C VAL A 79 -6.86 6.76 7.65
N LEU A 80 -7.93 6.41 6.93
CA LEU A 80 -8.00 6.52 5.48
C LEU A 80 -7.84 7.97 5.00
N VAL A 81 -8.57 8.92 5.61
CA VAL A 81 -8.49 10.35 5.26
C VAL A 81 -7.08 10.90 5.52
N LEU A 82 -6.48 10.60 6.67
CA LEU A 82 -5.12 11.04 7.01
C LEU A 82 -4.08 10.44 6.05
N ARG A 83 -4.24 9.17 5.68
CA ARG A 83 -3.35 8.51 4.73
C ARG A 83 -3.49 9.09 3.32
N HIS A 84 -4.71 9.43 2.91
CA HIS A 84 -4.95 10.09 1.63
C HIS A 84 -4.33 11.49 1.59
N ARG A 85 -4.44 12.26 2.68
CA ARG A 85 -3.83 13.59 2.80
C ARG A 85 -2.30 13.61 2.93
N ARG A 86 -1.68 12.51 3.38
CA ARG A 86 -0.21 12.38 3.50
C ARG A 86 0.46 11.83 2.24
N GLY A 87 -0.32 11.27 1.31
CA GLY A 87 0.18 10.66 0.08
C GLY A 87 -0.14 11.43 -1.20
N GLY A 88 -0.74 12.62 -1.10
CA GLY A 88 -0.94 13.57 -2.21
C GLY A 88 -0.11 14.81 -1.98
#